data_AF-A0A1M3H0B4-F1
#
_entry.id   AF-A0A1M3H0B4-F1
#
_cell.length_a   1.000
_cell.length_b   1.000
_cell.length_c   1.000
_cell.angle_alpha   90.00
_cell.angle_beta   90.00
_cell.angle_gamma   90.00
#
_symmetry.space_group_name_H-M   'P 1'
#
loop_
_entity.id
_entity.type
_entity.pdbx_description
1 polymer ?
#
loop_
_entity_poly.entity_id
_entity_poly.type
_entity_poly.pdbx_seq_one_letter_code
_entity_poly.pdbx_strand_id
1 'polypeptide(L)'
;MKAKDLSLSALEKKAGLKTNIVQNILRGKSKKPSAEILQAVSEVLECTVKDLLNKEEIFQENETLESDKEILNNKYEHPKLLQDTVKWINDFTTQQDAELTVSQVLTSIQEIYLHSLQTNPIKVDQEFGEWFIDLISD
;
A
#
# COMPACT_ATOMS: atom_id res chain seq x y z
N MET A 1 1.67 -3.69 12.39
CA MET A 1 1.78 -5.17 12.45
C MET A 1 3.13 -5.67 11.95
N LYS A 2 3.63 -5.16 10.82
CA LYS A 2 4.99 -5.47 10.31
C LYS A 2 6.09 -5.02 11.29
N ALA A 3 5.97 -3.84 11.87
CA ALA A 3 6.90 -3.32 12.90
C ALA A 3 7.07 -4.20 14.16
N LYS A 4 6.13 -5.10 14.46
CA LYS A 4 6.20 -6.01 15.63
C LYS A 4 6.29 -7.49 15.27
N ASP A 5 6.51 -7.82 13.99
CA ASP A 5 6.56 -9.20 13.46
C ASP A 5 5.43 -10.09 13.99
N LEU A 6 4.21 -9.53 14.04
CA LEU A 6 3.06 -10.13 14.71
C LEU A 6 2.06 -10.64 13.67
N SER A 7 1.83 -11.95 13.65
CA SER A 7 0.79 -12.55 12.81
C SER A 7 -0.61 -12.18 13.32
N LEU A 8 -1.62 -12.19 12.43
CA LEU A 8 -3.01 -11.87 12.78
C LEU A 8 -3.55 -12.77 13.89
N SER A 9 -3.24 -14.06 13.84
CA SER A 9 -3.65 -15.01 14.88
C SER A 9 -2.96 -14.75 16.21
N ALA A 10 -1.68 -14.37 16.20
CA ALA A 10 -0.95 -14.01 17.41
C ALA A 10 -1.49 -12.70 18.01
N LEU A 11 -1.85 -11.72 17.18
CA LEU A 11 -2.47 -10.47 17.61
C LEU A 11 -3.83 -10.72 18.27
N GLU A 12 -4.71 -11.50 17.63
CA GLU A 12 -6.03 -11.84 18.18
C GLU A 12 -5.90 -12.55 19.53
N LYS A 13 -4.96 -13.50 19.64
CA LYS A 13 -4.71 -14.22 20.88
C LYS A 13 -4.18 -13.31 21.99
N LYS A 14 -3.25 -12.40 21.68
CA LYS A 14 -2.71 -11.43 22.65
C LYS A 14 -3.75 -10.38 23.06
N ALA A 15 -4.63 -9.99 22.15
CA ALA A 15 -5.71 -9.03 22.42
C ALA A 15 -6.93 -9.68 23.11
N GLY A 16 -6.90 -10.99 23.38
CA GLY A 16 -8.03 -11.71 23.98
C GLY A 16 -9.26 -11.80 23.07
N LEU A 17 -9.08 -11.62 21.76
CA LEU A 17 -10.16 -11.62 20.78
C LEU A 17 -10.44 -13.02 20.24
N LYS A 18 -11.68 -13.24 19.81
CA LYS A 18 -12.04 -14.45 19.06
C LYS A 18 -11.32 -14.47 17.71
N THR A 19 -11.11 -15.68 17.20
CA THR A 19 -10.45 -15.90 15.91
C THR A 19 -11.18 -15.19 14.77
N ASN A 20 -10.40 -14.64 13.83
CA ASN A 20 -10.84 -13.94 12.61
C ASN A 20 -11.54 -12.59 12.85
N ILE A 21 -11.59 -12.06 14.07
CA ILE A 21 -12.16 -10.73 14.33
C ILE A 21 -11.34 -9.65 13.63
N VAL A 22 -10.02 -9.65 13.84
CA VAL A 22 -9.12 -8.66 13.23
C VAL A 22 -9.06 -8.89 11.72
N GLN A 23 -9.04 -10.14 11.28
CA GLN A 23 -9.06 -10.48 9.85
C GLN A 23 -10.34 -9.97 9.14
N ASN A 24 -11.50 -10.05 9.80
CA ASN A 24 -12.75 -9.56 9.25
C ASN A 24 -12.84 -8.03 9.22
N ILE A 25 -12.19 -7.34 10.16
CA ILE A 25 -12.06 -5.87 10.15
C ILE A 25 -11.20 -5.45 8.96
N LEU A 26 -10.02 -6.05 8.80
CA LEU A 26 -9.09 -5.72 7.71
C LEU A 26 -9.67 -6.03 6.32
N ARG A 27 -10.45 -7.11 6.18
CA ARG A 27 -11.13 -7.46 4.93
C ARG A 27 -12.42 -6.66 4.67
N GLY A 28 -12.76 -5.68 5.52
CA GLY A 28 -13.96 -4.87 5.38
C GLY A 28 -15.29 -5.62 5.62
N LYS A 29 -15.25 -6.88 6.07
CA LYS A 29 -16.45 -7.66 6.45
C LYS A 29 -17.09 -7.13 7.74
N SER A 30 -16.28 -6.62 8.66
CA SER A 30 -16.73 -5.93 9.86
C SER A 30 -16.52 -4.42 9.70
N LYS A 31 -17.60 -3.70 9.36
CA LYS A 31 -17.57 -2.25 9.10
C LYS A 31 -17.69 -1.39 10.35
N LYS A 32 -18.05 -1.99 11.49
CA LYS A 32 -18.33 -1.31 12.76
C LYS A 32 -17.79 -2.14 13.94
N PRO A 33 -16.46 -2.29 14.08
CA PRO A 33 -15.89 -2.91 15.26
C PRO A 33 -16.26 -2.11 16.52
N SER A 34 -16.46 -2.80 17.64
CA SER A 34 -16.75 -2.14 18.91
C SER A 34 -15.52 -1.39 19.42
N ALA A 35 -15.75 -0.38 20.27
CA ALA A 35 -14.67 0.37 20.91
C ALA A 35 -13.74 -0.55 21.74
N GLU A 36 -14.31 -1.57 22.39
CA GLU A 36 -13.55 -2.58 23.15
C GLU A 36 -12.57 -3.35 22.26
N ILE A 37 -12.98 -3.73 21.04
CA ILE A 37 -12.10 -4.42 20.09
C ILE A 37 -10.98 -3.50 19.62
N LEU A 38 -11.29 -2.24 19.30
CA LEU A 38 -10.28 -1.27 18.86
C LEU A 38 -9.26 -0.99 19.96
N GLN A 39 -9.73 -0.82 21.20
CA GLN A 39 -8.89 -0.61 22.38
C GLN A 39 -7.96 -1.80 22.65
N ALA A 40 -8.49 -3.02 22.62
CA ALA A 40 -7.69 -4.23 22.84
C ALA A 40 -6.61 -4.42 21.76
N VAL A 41 -6.91 -4.08 20.51
CA VAL A 41 -5.92 -4.12 19.41
C VAL A 41 -4.86 -3.03 19.58
N SER A 42 -5.25 -1.80 19.95
CA SER A 42 -4.31 -0.69 20.14
C SER A 42 -3.34 -0.94 21.29
N GLU A 43 -3.80 -1.56 22.37
CA GLU A 43 -2.95 -1.91 23.53
C GLU A 43 -1.85 -2.91 23.16
N VAL A 44 -2.19 -3.96 22.39
CA VAL A 44 -1.19 -4.95 21.95
C VAL A 44 -0.20 -4.34 20.95
N LEU A 45 -0.67 -3.41 20.13
CA LEU A 45 0.18 -2.70 19.17
C LEU A 45 0.94 -1.54 19.81
N GLU A 46 0.68 -1.21 21.08
CA GLU A 46 1.23 -0.07 21.83
C GLU A 46 1.03 1.27 21.09
N CYS A 47 -0.15 1.44 20.48
CA CYS A 47 -0.58 2.70 19.87
C CYS A 47 -1.88 3.19 20.51
N THR A 48 -2.36 4.36 20.10
CA THR A 48 -3.68 4.85 20.50
C THR A 48 -4.75 4.38 19.53
N VAL A 49 -6.01 4.30 19.98
CA VAL A 49 -7.15 4.05 19.08
C VAL A 49 -7.24 5.10 17.98
N LYS A 50 -6.82 6.34 18.26
CA LYS A 50 -6.75 7.41 17.26
C LYS A 50 -5.76 7.05 16.14
N ASP A 51 -4.60 6.48 16.47
CA ASP A 51 -3.61 6.06 15.49
C ASP A 51 -4.12 4.91 14.59
N LEU A 52 -4.97 4.02 15.13
CA LEU A 52 -5.64 2.98 14.34
C LEU A 52 -6.67 3.53 13.35
N LEU A 53 -7.28 4.66 13.68
CA LEU A 53 -8.36 5.29 12.91
C LEU A 53 -7.87 6.42 11.99
N ASN A 54 -6.65 6.90 12.23
CA ASN A 54 -6.02 7.88 11.36
C ASN A 54 -5.88 7.27 9.97
N LYS A 55 -6.55 7.89 9.00
CA LYS A 55 -6.41 7.63 7.57
C LYS A 55 -5.16 8.29 6.98
N GLU A 56 -4.15 8.58 7.81
CA GLU A 56 -2.84 8.89 7.25
C GLU A 56 -2.42 7.64 6.49
N GLU A 57 -2.19 7.81 5.19
CA GLU A 57 -1.85 6.74 4.26
C GLU A 57 -0.78 5.86 4.90
N ILE A 58 -1.13 4.59 5.15
CA ILE A 58 -0.30 3.60 5.87
C ILE A 58 0.85 3.11 4.96
N PHE A 59 1.41 4.01 4.15
CA PHE A 59 2.62 3.86 3.36
C PHE A 59 3.83 4.51 4.05
N GLN A 60 3.79 4.70 5.37
CA GLN A 60 4.96 5.14 6.12
C GLN A 60 5.54 4.00 6.95
N GLU A 61 6.61 3.39 6.41
CA GLU A 61 7.76 2.75 7.11
C GLU A 61 8.72 2.30 5.98
N ASN A 62 9.89 2.90 5.73
CA ASN A 62 11.01 3.16 6.64
C ASN A 62 12.04 4.16 6.05
N GLU A 63 12.77 4.84 6.95
CA GLU A 63 14.09 5.49 6.79
C GLU A 63 14.40 6.29 5.49
N THR A 64 14.39 7.63 5.60
CA THR A 64 14.95 8.59 4.61
C THR A 64 14.43 8.44 3.18
N LEU A 65 13.12 8.25 3.01
CA LEU A 65 12.48 8.49 1.73
C LEU A 65 12.09 9.97 1.68
N GLU A 66 12.73 10.72 0.78
CA GLU A 66 12.21 12.00 0.33
C GLU A 66 10.71 11.86 0.05
N SER A 67 9.92 12.85 0.47
CA SER A 67 8.49 12.83 0.17
C SER A 67 8.29 12.66 -1.34
N ASP A 68 7.20 12.03 -1.78
CA ASP A 68 6.92 11.86 -3.21
C ASP A 68 6.96 13.20 -3.96
N LYS A 69 6.58 14.28 -3.28
CA LYS A 69 6.71 15.65 -3.79
C LYS A 69 8.16 16.09 -3.97
N GLU A 70 9.07 15.75 -3.08
CA GLU A 70 10.49 16.04 -3.23
C GLU A 70 11.09 15.22 -4.38
N ILE A 71 10.78 13.92 -4.46
CA ILE A 71 11.25 13.04 -5.54
C ILE A 71 10.76 13.53 -6.91
N LEU A 72 9.49 13.90 -7.04
CA LEU A 72 8.94 14.44 -8.30
C LEU A 72 9.51 15.82 -8.68
N ASN A 73 9.98 16.59 -7.70
CA ASN A 73 10.59 17.90 -7.93
C ASN A 73 12.12 17.83 -8.12
N ASN A 74 12.72 16.66 -7.95
CA ASN A 74 14.13 16.45 -8.23
C ASN A 74 14.43 16.49 -9.73
N LYS A 75 15.72 16.54 -10.04
CA LYS A 75 16.19 16.46 -11.42
C LYS A 75 15.74 15.14 -12.05
N TYR A 76 15.30 15.22 -13.30
CA TYR A 76 14.88 14.05 -14.06
C TYR A 76 16.10 13.19 -14.46
N GLU A 77 16.47 12.24 -13.60
CA GLU A 77 17.70 11.44 -13.74
C GLU A 77 17.48 10.04 -14.32
N HIS A 78 16.24 9.53 -14.29
CA HIS A 78 15.91 8.15 -14.68
C HIS A 78 14.94 8.06 -15.87
N PRO A 79 15.29 8.60 -17.05
CA PRO A 79 14.37 8.62 -18.20
C PRO A 79 14.03 7.24 -18.76
N LYS A 80 14.97 6.28 -18.64
CA LYS A 80 14.74 4.89 -19.05
C LYS A 80 13.71 4.21 -18.17
N LEU A 81 13.76 4.46 -16.86
CA LEU A 81 12.80 3.89 -15.91
C LEU A 81 11.39 4.37 -16.25
N LEU A 82 11.20 5.67 -16.49
CA LEU A 82 9.89 6.19 -16.88
C LEU A 82 9.38 5.56 -18.19
N GLN A 83 10.26 5.46 -19.19
CA GLN A 83 9.92 4.81 -20.45
C GLN A 83 9.52 3.34 -20.26
N ASP A 84 10.28 2.60 -19.45
CA ASP A 84 10.01 1.20 -19.15
C ASP A 84 8.72 1.03 -18.35
N THR A 85 8.41 1.94 -17.42
CA THR A 85 7.14 1.95 -16.68
C THR A 85 5.96 2.14 -17.63
N VAL A 86 6.01 3.14 -18.51
CA VAL A 86 4.94 3.39 -19.49
C VAL A 86 4.77 2.19 -20.41
N LYS A 87 5.87 1.62 -20.90
CA LYS A 87 5.83 0.44 -21.75
C LYS A 87 5.20 -0.75 -21.03
N TRP A 88 5.64 -1.02 -19.81
CA TRP A 88 5.12 -2.12 -19.01
C TRP A 88 3.61 -1.98 -18.74
N ILE A 89 3.14 -0.78 -18.39
CA ILE A 89 1.71 -0.54 -18.16
C ILE A 89 0.89 -0.77 -19.44
N ASN A 90 1.38 -0.28 -20.59
CA ASN A 90 0.69 -0.51 -21.87
C ASN A 90 0.64 -2.00 -22.25
N ASP A 91 1.75 -2.72 -22.04
CA ASP A 91 1.81 -4.16 -22.28
C ASP A 91 0.87 -4.91 -21.34
N PHE A 92 0.82 -4.51 -20.06
CA PHE A 92 -0.03 -5.11 -19.03
C PHE A 92 -1.52 -4.89 -19.31
N THR A 93 -1.94 -3.66 -19.62
CA THR A 93 -3.35 -3.35 -19.91
C THR A 93 -3.85 -4.06 -21.16
N THR A 94 -2.99 -4.19 -22.17
CA THR A 94 -3.31 -4.94 -23.40
C THR A 94 -3.43 -6.44 -23.15
N GLN A 95 -2.61 -7.01 -22.26
CA GLN A 95 -2.63 -8.44 -21.94
C GLN A 95 -3.79 -8.84 -21.02
N GLN A 96 -4.16 -7.96 -20.09
CA GLN A 96 -5.21 -8.20 -19.09
C GLN A 96 -6.62 -7.81 -19.55
N ASP A 97 -6.75 -7.20 -20.75
CA ASP A 97 -8.01 -6.60 -21.23
C ASP A 97 -8.62 -5.63 -20.19
N ALA A 98 -7.75 -4.91 -19.48
CA ALA A 98 -8.16 -4.03 -18.39
C ALA A 98 -8.70 -2.71 -18.95
N GLU A 99 -9.96 -2.39 -18.66
CA GLU A 99 -10.60 -1.12 -19.04
C GLU A 99 -10.18 0.02 -18.10
N LEU A 100 -8.94 0.47 -18.21
CA LEU A 100 -8.48 1.66 -17.48
C LEU A 100 -8.84 2.95 -18.22
N THR A 101 -9.32 3.93 -17.47
CA THR A 101 -9.40 5.32 -17.94
C THR A 101 -8.01 5.93 -18.09
N VAL A 102 -7.89 6.96 -18.93
CA VAL A 102 -6.63 7.71 -19.09
C VAL A 102 -6.11 8.23 -17.74
N SER A 103 -7.00 8.65 -16.84
CA SER A 103 -6.62 9.12 -15.51
C SER A 103 -5.99 8.02 -14.65
N GLN A 104 -6.56 6.80 -14.69
CA GLN A 104 -6.01 5.64 -13.99
C GLN A 104 -4.63 5.29 -14.56
N VAL A 105 -4.47 5.28 -15.88
CA VAL A 105 -3.16 5.01 -16.52
C VAL A 105 -2.09 6.00 -16.07
N LEU A 106 -2.40 7.30 -16.07
CA LEU A 106 -1.46 8.33 -15.60
C LEU A 106 -1.11 8.18 -14.12
N THR A 107 -2.10 7.83 -13.31
CA THR A 107 -1.89 7.56 -11.87
C THR A 107 -0.97 6.34 -11.69
N SER A 108 -1.23 5.24 -12.40
CA SER A 108 -0.37 4.05 -12.37
C SER A 108 1.07 4.35 -12.80
N ILE A 109 1.25 5.14 -13.87
CA ILE A 109 2.60 5.53 -14.32
C ILE A 109 3.33 6.25 -13.18
N GLN A 110 2.67 7.21 -12.54
CA GLN A 110 3.26 8.00 -11.47
C GLN A 110 3.63 7.12 -10.26
N GLU A 111 2.67 6.36 -9.73
CA GLU A 111 2.86 5.57 -8.50
C GLU A 111 3.89 4.46 -8.69
N ILE A 112 3.84 3.75 -9.82
CA ILE A 112 4.79 2.66 -10.10
C ILE A 112 6.19 3.21 -10.36
N TYR A 113 6.30 4.35 -11.05
CA TYR A 113 7.58 5.03 -11.25
C TYR A 113 8.19 5.48 -9.91
N LEU A 114 7.39 6.10 -9.04
CA LEU A 114 7.84 6.56 -7.72
C LEU A 114 8.30 5.39 -6.85
N HIS A 115 7.49 4.34 -6.77
CA HIS A 115 7.85 3.16 -6.00
C HIS A 115 9.14 2.51 -6.54
N SER A 116 9.28 2.43 -7.87
CA SER A 116 10.49 1.91 -8.50
C SER A 116 11.72 2.79 -8.21
N LEU A 117 11.58 4.11 -8.18
CA LEU A 117 12.67 5.02 -7.81
C LEU A 117 13.15 4.80 -6.37
N GLN A 118 12.22 4.60 -5.44
CA GLN A 118 12.51 4.42 -4.02
C GLN A 118 13.11 3.05 -3.70
N THR A 119 12.72 2.01 -4.45
CA THR A 119 13.15 0.63 -4.20
C THR A 119 14.35 0.21 -5.06
N ASN A 120 14.29 0.41 -6.37
CA ASN A 120 15.35 0.08 -7.32
C ASN A 120 15.23 0.88 -8.64
N PRO A 121 15.95 2.01 -8.79
CA PRO A 121 15.77 2.93 -9.91
C PRO A 121 16.27 2.42 -11.27
N ILE A 122 16.70 1.15 -11.35
CA ILE A 122 17.20 0.49 -12.56
C ILE A 122 16.08 -0.29 -13.27
N LYS A 123 15.07 -0.76 -12.53
CA LYS A 123 14.02 -1.64 -13.09
C LYS A 123 12.65 -1.26 -12.52
N VAL A 124 11.64 -1.36 -13.38
CA VAL A 124 10.24 -1.25 -12.96
C VAL A 124 9.92 -2.35 -11.94
N ASP A 125 9.32 -1.95 -10.83
CA ASP A 125 8.74 -2.87 -9.86
C ASP A 125 7.42 -3.43 -10.40
N GLN A 126 7.52 -4.61 -11.01
CA GLN A 126 6.39 -5.29 -11.62
C GLN A 126 5.44 -5.86 -10.56
N GLU A 127 5.95 -6.34 -9.43
CA GLU A 127 5.11 -6.92 -8.36
C GLU A 127 4.22 -5.84 -7.74
N PHE A 128 4.79 -4.66 -7.46
CA PHE A 128 4.00 -3.51 -7.03
C PHE A 128 3.04 -3.04 -8.12
N GLY A 129 3.49 -2.99 -9.38
CA GLY A 129 2.68 -2.55 -10.49
C GLY A 129 1.43 -3.41 -10.73
N GLU A 130 1.57 -4.74 -10.66
CA GLU A 130 0.45 -5.68 -10.78
C GLU A 130 -0.57 -5.44 -9.67
N TRP A 131 -0.11 -5.41 -8.42
CA TRP A 131 -0.96 -5.15 -7.27
C TRP A 131 -1.68 -3.79 -7.36
N PHE A 132 -0.98 -2.75 -7.79
CA PHE A 132 -1.54 -1.40 -7.87
C PHE A 132 -2.60 -1.29 -8.97
N ILE A 133 -2.36 -1.89 -10.14
CA ILE A 133 -3.33 -1.87 -11.24
C ILE A 133 -4.59 -2.65 -10.85
N ASP A 134 -4.46 -3.80 -10.18
CA ASP A 134 -5.61 -4.55 -9.68
C ASP A 134 -6.43 -3.70 -8.68
N LEU A 135 -5.77 -2.98 -7.78
CA LEU A 135 -6.42 -2.12 -6.78
C LEU A 135 -7.25 -0.99 -7.38
N ILE A 136 -6.80 -0.38 -8.48
CA ILE A 136 -7.50 0.74 -9.11
C ILE A 136 -8.52 0.30 -10.16
N SER A 137 -8.50 -0.98 -10.56
CA SER A 137 -9.42 -1.57 -11.52
C SER A 137 -10.70 -2.10 -10.86
N ASP A 138 -10.66 -2.40 -9.55
CA ASP A 138 -11.79 -2.77 -8.68
C ASP A 138 -12.59 -1.55 -8.17
#